data_AF-A0A382RXP5-F1
#
_entry.id   AF-A0A382RXP5-F1
#
_cell.length_a   1.000
_cell.length_b   1.000
_cell.length_c   1.000
_cell.angle_alpha   90.00
_cell.angle_beta   90.00
_cell.angle_gamma   90.00
#
_symmetry.space_group_name_H-M   'P 1'
#
loop_
_entity.id
_entity.type
_entity.pdbx_description
1 polymer ?
#
loop_
_entity_poly.entity_id
_entity_poly.type
_entity_poly.pdbx_seq_one_letter_code
_entity_poly.pdbx_strand_id
1 'polypeptide(L)'
;MPTTPAQLPITELDYDQILSNLVAFMKDDPAFSDYDFTGSGLRLLSRVLAYVTFYNNYYVSAAANESFLDTAQLRSSIVSHAKMLGYNAHGTQSAVITTNVTAVMTSSSATSVTLPKNTKFELANDTSYLFYTTDDTTLLQNTTTGYANNYEASDVLLVEGRPATYQFTVDVNDPTQRFIIPNANASFSHISVVVQESASANTRTTFVQPTNVALVNDANAIFLVSEAYSGYPELTFGNGVVGKKLVHGNIVLVDYYISRGTAGNGIRGPFTINDPSFSGLARGVTATIDADTVASYNGTDAEDVDQIRYI
;
A
#
# COMPACT_ATOMS: atom_id res chain seq x y z
N MET A 1 -11.31 -32.62 -55.61
CA MET A 1 -12.00 -31.33 -55.35
C MET A 1 -11.42 -30.77 -54.07
N PRO A 2 -11.24 -29.44 -53.93
CA PRO A 2 -10.79 -28.87 -52.67
C PRO A 2 -11.93 -29.03 -51.66
N THR A 3 -11.73 -29.86 -50.64
CA THR A 3 -12.66 -29.98 -49.52
C THR A 3 -12.54 -28.70 -48.72
N THR A 4 -13.60 -27.89 -48.72
CA THR A 4 -13.73 -26.76 -47.79
C THR A 4 -13.52 -27.32 -46.38
N PRO A 5 -12.59 -26.79 -45.57
CA PRO A 5 -12.39 -27.27 -44.21
C PRO A 5 -13.72 -27.26 -43.46
N ALA A 6 -14.08 -28.34 -42.78
CA ALA A 6 -15.24 -28.33 -41.90
C ALA A 6 -15.18 -27.12 -40.97
N GLN A 7 -16.26 -26.34 -40.94
CA GLN A 7 -16.34 -25.18 -40.07
C GLN A 7 -16.26 -25.66 -38.63
N LEU A 8 -15.20 -25.28 -37.93
CA LEU A 8 -14.98 -25.66 -36.54
C LEU A 8 -16.08 -25.04 -35.67
N PRO A 9 -16.84 -25.83 -34.91
CA PRO A 9 -17.68 -25.30 -33.85
C PRO A 9 -16.75 -24.79 -32.73
N ILE A 10 -16.77 -23.47 -32.48
CA ILE A 10 -15.88 -22.75 -31.56
C ILE A 10 -16.62 -22.14 -30.37
N THR A 11 -17.89 -22.50 -30.19
CA THR A 11 -18.78 -21.93 -29.17
C THR A 11 -18.75 -22.70 -27.85
N GLU A 12 -18.25 -23.94 -27.87
CA GLU A 12 -18.26 -24.84 -26.71
C GLU A 12 -17.00 -24.67 -25.86
N LEU A 13 -17.20 -24.47 -24.56
CA LEU A 13 -16.14 -24.31 -23.57
C LEU A 13 -16.00 -25.54 -22.65
N ASP A 14 -16.96 -26.47 -22.69
CA ASP A 14 -16.92 -27.68 -21.86
C ASP A 14 -15.95 -28.72 -22.44
N TYR A 15 -15.21 -29.39 -21.55
CA TYR A 15 -14.20 -30.38 -21.92
C TYR A 15 -14.78 -31.51 -22.79
N ASP A 16 -15.92 -32.07 -22.41
CA ASP A 16 -16.52 -33.20 -23.13
C ASP A 16 -17.00 -32.78 -24.53
N GLN A 17 -17.50 -31.55 -24.66
CA GLN A 17 -17.89 -30.97 -25.94
C GLN A 17 -16.68 -30.67 -26.83
N ILE A 18 -15.61 -30.08 -26.27
CA ILE A 18 -14.34 -29.85 -26.98
C ILE A 18 -13.76 -31.18 -27.48
N LEU A 19 -13.78 -32.23 -26.64
CA LEU A 19 -13.32 -33.57 -27.03
C LEU A 19 -14.17 -34.16 -28.16
N SER A 20 -15.50 -34.02 -28.09
CA SER A 20 -16.39 -34.48 -29.15
C SER A 20 -16.15 -33.74 -30.47
N ASN A 21 -15.99 -32.41 -30.41
CA ASN A 21 -15.70 -31.57 -31.58
C ASN A 21 -14.34 -31.90 -32.19
N LEU A 22 -13.32 -32.13 -31.37
CA LEU A 22 -12.00 -32.55 -31.81
C LEU A 22 -12.05 -33.90 -32.52
N VAL A 23 -12.77 -34.88 -31.97
CA VAL A 23 -12.96 -36.19 -32.62
C VAL A 23 -13.73 -36.06 -33.93
N ALA A 24 -14.76 -35.20 -33.99
CA ALA A 24 -15.49 -34.94 -35.22
C ALA A 24 -14.60 -34.30 -36.30
N PHE A 25 -13.78 -33.31 -35.92
CA PHE A 25 -12.79 -32.69 -36.81
C PHE A 25 -11.77 -33.70 -37.34
N MET A 26 -11.23 -34.57 -36.47
CA MET A 26 -10.26 -35.59 -36.89
C MET A 26 -10.86 -36.65 -37.82
N LYS A 27 -12.16 -36.96 -37.67
CA LYS A 27 -12.87 -37.90 -38.57
C LYS A 27 -13.21 -37.31 -39.94
N ASP A 28 -13.28 -35.99 -40.06
CA ASP A 28 -13.54 -35.31 -41.33
C ASP A 28 -12.31 -35.33 -42.26
N ASP A 29 -11.11 -35.51 -41.70
CA ASP A 29 -9.89 -35.71 -42.49
C ASP A 29 -9.92 -37.09 -43.18
N PRO A 30 -9.86 -37.16 -44.53
CA PRO A 30 -9.87 -38.42 -45.26
C PRO A 30 -8.77 -39.39 -44.84
N ALA A 31 -7.62 -38.89 -44.35
CA ALA A 31 -6.49 -39.70 -43.91
C ALA A 31 -6.78 -40.48 -42.61
N PHE A 32 -7.80 -40.07 -41.84
CA PHE A 32 -8.14 -40.68 -40.56
C PHE A 32 -9.57 -41.26 -40.51
N SER A 33 -10.24 -41.34 -41.66
CA SER A 33 -11.64 -41.76 -41.78
C SER A 33 -11.92 -43.21 -41.30
N ASP A 34 -10.90 -44.08 -41.30
CA ASP A 34 -10.96 -45.48 -40.85
C ASP A 34 -10.52 -45.70 -39.40
N TYR A 35 -10.04 -44.66 -38.70
CA TYR A 35 -9.55 -44.78 -37.33
C TYR A 35 -10.68 -44.72 -36.30
N ASP A 36 -10.62 -45.63 -35.32
CA ASP A 36 -11.53 -45.64 -34.18
C ASP A 36 -10.99 -44.80 -33.02
N PHE A 37 -11.54 -43.59 -32.88
CA PHE A 37 -11.25 -42.67 -31.79
C PHE A 37 -11.81 -43.09 -30.42
N THR A 38 -12.56 -44.19 -30.34
CA THR A 38 -12.95 -44.81 -29.06
C THR A 38 -11.86 -45.74 -28.51
N GLY A 39 -10.91 -46.14 -29.36
CA GLY A 39 -9.76 -46.98 -29.00
C GLY A 39 -8.74 -46.28 -28.09
N SER A 40 -8.13 -47.05 -27.19
CA SER A 40 -7.33 -46.56 -26.05
C SER A 40 -6.26 -45.51 -26.39
N GLY A 41 -5.45 -45.72 -27.43
CA GLY A 41 -4.31 -44.85 -27.76
C GLY A 41 -4.71 -43.48 -28.32
N LEU A 42 -5.53 -43.46 -29.38
CA LEU A 42 -6.01 -42.22 -29.99
C LEU A 42 -6.99 -41.46 -29.10
N ARG A 43 -7.78 -42.18 -28.29
CA ARG A 43 -8.64 -41.56 -27.28
C ARG A 43 -7.82 -40.84 -26.23
N LEU A 44 -6.73 -41.42 -25.73
CA LEU A 44 -5.84 -40.77 -24.76
C LEU A 44 -5.22 -39.49 -25.35
N LEU A 45 -4.69 -39.54 -26.57
CA LEU A 45 -4.12 -38.37 -27.25
C LEU A 45 -5.17 -37.27 -27.44
N SER A 46 -6.37 -37.62 -27.90
CA SER A 46 -7.48 -36.67 -28.08
C SER A 46 -7.88 -36.03 -26.75
N ARG A 47 -7.89 -36.80 -25.65
CA ARG A 47 -8.19 -36.31 -24.30
C ARG A 47 -7.14 -35.33 -23.78
N VAL A 48 -5.85 -35.57 -24.06
CA VAL A 48 -4.76 -34.66 -23.70
C VAL A 48 -4.85 -33.37 -24.49
N LEU A 49 -5.11 -33.43 -25.80
CA LEU A 49 -5.31 -32.23 -26.63
C LEU A 49 -6.53 -31.43 -26.16
N ALA A 50 -7.67 -32.08 -25.93
CA ALA A 50 -8.86 -31.43 -25.39
C ALA A 50 -8.60 -30.78 -24.01
N TYR A 51 -7.78 -31.43 -23.17
CA TYR A 51 -7.39 -30.89 -21.88
C TYR A 51 -6.55 -29.62 -22.03
N VAL A 52 -5.52 -29.63 -22.89
CA VAL A 52 -4.70 -28.45 -23.17
C VAL A 52 -5.54 -27.31 -23.75
N THR A 53 -6.46 -27.61 -24.68
CA THR A 53 -7.38 -26.62 -25.26
C THR A 53 -8.31 -26.02 -24.22
N PHE A 54 -8.86 -26.84 -23.31
CA PHE A 54 -9.72 -26.36 -22.22
C PHE A 54 -8.97 -25.38 -21.30
N TYR A 55 -7.74 -25.71 -20.89
CA TYR A 55 -6.92 -24.80 -20.09
C TYR A 55 -6.59 -23.51 -20.84
N ASN A 56 -6.24 -23.60 -22.13
CA ASN A 56 -5.97 -22.42 -22.95
C ASN A 56 -7.21 -21.50 -23.03
N ASN A 57 -8.37 -22.06 -23.32
CA ASN A 57 -9.63 -21.31 -23.36
C ASN A 57 -9.93 -20.63 -22.02
N TYR A 58 -9.71 -21.31 -20.90
CA TYR A 58 -9.86 -20.71 -19.57
C TYR A 58 -8.91 -19.51 -19.39
N TYR A 59 -7.62 -19.66 -19.71
CA TYR A 59 -6.65 -18.58 -19.58
C TYR A 59 -6.95 -17.38 -20.50
N VAL A 60 -7.35 -17.63 -21.74
CA VAL A 60 -7.73 -16.57 -22.68
C VAL A 60 -8.98 -15.84 -22.22
N SER A 61 -9.99 -16.57 -21.73
CA SER A 61 -11.21 -15.96 -21.19
C SER A 61 -10.93 -15.14 -19.94
N ALA A 62 -10.11 -15.66 -19.02
CA ALA A 62 -9.68 -14.93 -17.83
C ALA A 62 -8.89 -13.66 -18.22
N ALA A 63 -7.94 -13.76 -19.15
CA ALA A 63 -7.18 -12.60 -19.63
C ALA A 63 -8.08 -11.56 -20.33
N ALA A 64 -9.07 -12.01 -21.10
CA ALA A 64 -10.03 -11.11 -21.76
C ALA A 64 -10.90 -10.37 -20.73
N ASN A 65 -11.38 -11.06 -19.69
CA ASN A 65 -12.14 -10.43 -18.61
C ASN A 65 -11.26 -9.45 -17.80
N GLU A 66 -10.00 -9.78 -17.54
CA GLU A 66 -9.07 -8.88 -16.84
C GLU A 66 -8.63 -7.67 -17.68
N SER A 67 -8.87 -7.69 -18.99
CA SER A 67 -8.48 -6.61 -19.91
C SER A 67 -9.40 -5.39 -19.85
N PHE A 68 -10.61 -5.52 -19.30
CA PHE A 68 -11.57 -4.42 -19.19
C PHE A 68 -11.95 -4.17 -17.73
N LEU A 69 -12.10 -2.90 -17.36
CA LEU A 69 -12.38 -2.48 -15.98
C LEU A 69 -13.67 -3.10 -15.42
N ASP A 70 -14.71 -3.22 -16.27
CA ASP A 70 -16.03 -3.70 -15.89
C ASP A 70 -16.08 -5.20 -15.60
N THR A 71 -15.29 -5.99 -16.34
CA THR A 71 -15.24 -7.45 -16.26
C THR A 71 -14.08 -7.97 -15.42
N ALA A 72 -13.10 -7.13 -15.08
CA ALA A 72 -11.97 -7.49 -14.25
C ALA A 72 -12.40 -7.89 -12.83
N GLN A 73 -11.81 -8.97 -12.35
CA GLN A 73 -12.04 -9.52 -11.01
C GLN A 73 -10.84 -9.28 -10.10
N LEU A 74 -9.61 -9.26 -10.65
CA LEU A 74 -8.42 -8.99 -9.85
C LEU A 74 -8.32 -7.51 -9.50
N ARG A 75 -8.16 -7.22 -8.21
CA ARG A 75 -7.95 -5.86 -7.69
C ARG A 75 -6.81 -5.12 -8.40
N SER A 76 -5.71 -5.81 -8.70
CA SER A 76 -4.56 -5.23 -9.42
C SER A 76 -4.94 -4.74 -10.82
N SER A 77 -5.78 -5.48 -11.54
CA SER A 77 -6.24 -5.07 -12.88
C SER A 77 -7.17 -3.87 -12.77
N ILE A 78 -8.14 -3.92 -11.86
CA ILE A 78 -9.10 -2.84 -11.60
C ILE A 78 -8.35 -1.53 -11.27
N VAL A 79 -7.41 -1.57 -10.33
CA VAL A 79 -6.59 -0.42 -9.94
C VAL A 79 -5.74 0.09 -11.08
N SER A 80 -5.13 -0.80 -11.87
CA SER A 80 -4.31 -0.40 -13.02
C SER A 80 -5.15 0.32 -14.09
N HIS A 81 -6.35 -0.18 -14.37
CA HIS A 81 -7.28 0.44 -15.31
C HIS A 81 -7.81 1.77 -14.77
N ALA A 82 -8.18 1.84 -13.48
CA ALA A 82 -8.58 3.07 -12.81
C ALA A 82 -7.50 4.16 -12.87
N LYS A 83 -6.24 3.77 -12.66
CA LYS A 83 -5.07 4.66 -12.76
C LYS A 83 -4.91 5.24 -14.17
N MET A 84 -5.23 4.45 -15.21
CA MET A 84 -5.23 4.94 -16.60
C MET A 84 -6.32 6.01 -16.84
N LEU A 85 -7.44 5.93 -16.13
CA LEU A 85 -8.51 6.93 -16.15
C LEU A 85 -8.22 8.15 -15.26
N GLY A 86 -7.07 8.17 -14.58
CA GLY A 86 -6.64 9.25 -13.70
C GLY A 86 -7.13 9.12 -12.25
N TYR A 87 -7.77 8.00 -11.88
CA TYR A 87 -8.17 7.72 -10.51
C TYR A 87 -7.11 6.87 -9.81
N ASN A 88 -6.54 7.38 -8.72
CA ASN A 88 -5.67 6.59 -7.86
C ASN A 88 -6.51 6.07 -6.69
N ALA A 89 -6.79 4.77 -6.69
CA ALA A 89 -7.45 4.12 -5.56
C ALA A 89 -6.68 4.38 -4.26
N HIS A 90 -7.41 4.65 -3.19
CA HIS A 90 -6.76 4.89 -1.90
C HIS A 90 -6.44 3.55 -1.21
N GLY A 91 -5.23 3.45 -0.66
CA GLY A 91 -4.86 2.35 0.22
C GLY A 91 -5.41 2.54 1.63
N THR A 92 -4.94 1.69 2.55
CA THR A 92 -5.22 1.82 3.98
C THR A 92 -4.71 3.16 4.51
N GLN A 93 -5.46 3.80 5.40
CA GLN A 93 -5.09 5.05 6.06
C GLN A 93 -5.14 4.88 7.58
N SER A 94 -4.12 5.40 8.25
CA SER A 94 -4.07 5.48 9.71
C SER A 94 -5.09 6.47 10.23
N ALA A 95 -5.78 6.07 11.30
CA ALA A 95 -6.55 7.00 12.10
C ALA A 95 -5.62 8.02 12.77
N VAL A 96 -6.12 9.22 12.97
CA VAL A 96 -5.37 10.31 13.61
C VAL A 96 -6.15 10.87 14.78
N ILE A 97 -5.43 11.42 15.75
CA ILE A 97 -6.00 12.14 16.88
C ILE A 97 -5.13 13.34 17.21
N THR A 98 -5.75 14.51 17.30
CA THR A 98 -5.07 15.73 17.74
C THR A 98 -5.36 15.93 19.22
N THR A 99 -4.32 16.09 20.04
CA THR A 99 -4.48 16.17 21.48
C THR A 99 -3.48 17.09 22.16
N ASN A 100 -3.81 17.51 23.37
CA ASN A 100 -2.89 18.21 24.25
C ASN A 100 -2.04 17.18 24.99
N VAL A 101 -0.73 17.37 24.95
CA VAL A 101 0.22 16.48 25.61
C VAL A 101 0.78 17.21 26.81
N THR A 102 0.60 16.63 28.00
CA THR A 102 1.30 17.04 29.20
C THR A 102 2.31 15.96 29.55
N ALA A 103 3.54 16.36 29.81
CA ALA A 103 4.63 15.50 30.26
C ALA A 103 5.18 15.98 31.60
N VAL A 104 5.19 15.11 32.60
CA VAL A 104 5.83 15.39 33.88
C VAL A 104 7.26 14.91 33.80
N MET A 105 8.22 15.81 33.99
CA MET A 105 9.66 15.50 33.95
C MET A 105 10.22 15.34 35.37
N THR A 106 11.34 14.63 35.49
CA THR A 106 12.05 14.45 36.76
C THR A 106 12.78 15.72 37.23
N SER A 107 12.93 16.72 36.34
CA SER A 107 13.52 18.01 36.67
C SER A 107 12.79 19.17 35.95
N SER A 108 12.85 20.35 36.58
CA SER A 108 12.24 21.61 36.11
C SER A 108 13.27 22.64 35.66
N SER A 109 14.51 22.22 35.41
CA SER A 109 15.61 23.14 35.05
C SER A 109 15.52 23.68 33.63
N ALA A 110 14.84 22.97 32.72
CA ALA A 110 14.65 23.39 31.34
C ALA A 110 13.35 24.19 31.19
N THR A 111 13.36 25.21 30.32
CA THR A 111 12.14 25.96 29.98
C THR A 111 11.31 25.27 28.91
N SER A 112 11.92 24.35 28.15
CA SER A 112 11.29 23.56 27.10
C SER A 112 11.96 22.21 26.96
N VAL A 113 11.20 21.23 26.51
CA VAL A 113 11.64 19.85 26.30
C VAL A 113 11.12 19.39 24.94
N THR A 114 11.94 18.65 24.19
CA THR A 114 11.51 18.07 22.90
C THR A 114 10.89 16.70 23.13
N LEU A 115 9.65 16.53 22.70
CA LEU A 115 8.97 15.25 22.50
C LEU A 115 9.41 14.70 21.12
N PRO A 116 10.23 13.65 21.06
CA PRO A 116 10.75 13.16 19.78
C PRO A 116 9.65 12.63 18.85
N LYS A 117 9.90 12.67 17.54
CA LYS A 117 9.16 11.90 16.54
C LYS A 117 9.12 10.42 16.94
N ASN A 118 8.02 9.75 16.62
CA ASN A 118 7.77 8.35 16.95
C ASN A 118 7.77 8.05 18.45
N THR A 119 7.48 9.05 19.31
CA THR A 119 7.19 8.77 20.72
C THR A 119 5.88 7.99 20.81
N LYS A 120 5.91 6.86 21.52
CA LYS A 120 4.76 5.96 21.67
C LYS A 120 3.79 6.42 22.77
N PHE A 121 2.52 6.48 22.39
CA PHE A 121 1.36 6.72 23.25
C PHE A 121 0.52 5.44 23.29
N GLU A 122 0.36 4.89 24.49
CA GLU A 122 -0.39 3.66 24.71
C GLU A 122 -1.73 3.99 25.36
N LEU A 123 -2.82 3.47 24.81
CA LEU A 123 -4.12 3.63 25.45
C LEU A 123 -4.12 2.93 26.82
N ALA A 124 -4.48 3.65 27.88
CA ALA A 124 -4.35 3.17 29.26
C ALA A 124 -5.17 1.91 29.55
N ASN A 125 -6.34 1.78 28.89
CA ASN A 125 -7.29 0.69 29.10
C ASN A 125 -7.03 -0.51 28.16
N ASP A 126 -6.36 -0.29 27.02
CA ASP A 126 -6.03 -1.34 26.07
C ASP A 126 -4.76 -0.97 25.31
N THR A 127 -3.64 -1.54 25.75
CA THR A 127 -2.31 -1.38 25.14
C THR A 127 -2.21 -1.87 23.69
N SER A 128 -3.25 -2.50 23.14
CA SER A 128 -3.28 -2.88 21.73
C SER A 128 -3.34 -1.67 20.80
N TYR A 129 -3.93 -0.55 21.25
CA TYR A 129 -4.00 0.69 20.47
C TYR A 129 -2.82 1.59 20.78
N LEU A 130 -2.01 1.81 19.75
CA LEU A 130 -0.78 2.58 19.82
C LEU A 130 -0.88 3.76 18.87
N PHE A 131 -0.48 4.92 19.38
CA PHE A 131 -0.39 6.15 18.62
C PHE A 131 1.02 6.72 18.74
N TYR A 132 1.47 7.43 17.72
CA TYR A 132 2.83 7.93 17.64
C TYR A 132 2.85 9.37 17.15
N THR A 133 3.80 10.16 17.63
CA THR A 133 4.06 11.50 17.07
C THR A 133 4.67 11.40 15.69
N THR A 134 4.25 12.28 14.78
CA THR A 134 4.79 12.34 13.40
C THR A 134 6.11 13.10 13.30
N ASP A 135 6.29 14.08 14.19
CA ASP A 135 7.40 15.05 14.16
C ASP A 135 7.88 15.37 15.57
N ASP A 136 9.09 15.92 15.66
CA ASP A 136 9.62 16.46 16.91
C ASP A 136 8.76 17.64 17.36
N THR A 137 8.14 17.52 18.54
CA THR A 137 7.25 18.54 19.10
C THR A 137 7.90 19.19 20.32
N THR A 138 7.85 20.51 20.41
CA THR A 138 8.38 21.23 21.58
C THR A 138 7.30 21.35 22.65
N LEU A 139 7.56 20.82 23.85
CA LEU A 139 6.76 21.01 25.05
C LEU A 139 7.33 22.17 25.87
N LEU A 140 6.47 23.06 26.35
CA LEU A 140 6.85 24.22 27.15
C LEU A 140 6.56 23.98 28.63
N GLN A 141 7.45 24.43 29.51
CA GLN A 141 7.25 24.30 30.95
C GLN A 141 5.99 25.03 31.42
N ASN A 142 5.18 24.38 32.24
CA ASN A 142 4.05 25.01 32.92
C ASN A 142 4.56 25.86 34.08
N THR A 143 4.33 27.17 34.00
CA THR A 143 4.80 28.15 34.99
C THR A 143 3.83 28.35 36.17
N THR A 144 2.74 27.58 36.23
CA THR A 144 1.77 27.65 37.32
C THR A 144 2.37 27.09 38.62
N THR A 145 2.14 27.78 39.74
CA THR A 145 2.63 27.36 41.06
C THR A 145 2.22 25.92 41.37
N GLY A 146 3.20 25.06 41.61
CA GLY A 146 2.99 23.63 41.89
C GLY A 146 3.14 22.69 40.69
N TYR A 147 3.27 23.22 39.46
CA TYR A 147 3.35 22.44 38.22
C TYR A 147 4.66 22.65 37.44
N ALA A 148 5.72 23.16 38.07
CA ALA A 148 6.98 23.47 37.39
C ALA A 148 7.66 22.27 36.70
N ASN A 149 7.30 21.03 37.07
CA ASN A 149 7.79 19.81 36.43
C ASN A 149 6.91 19.37 35.23
N ASN A 150 5.78 20.02 34.97
CA ASN A 150 4.90 19.71 33.86
C ASN A 150 5.34 20.50 32.63
N TYR A 151 5.37 19.84 31.49
CA TYR A 151 5.66 20.44 30.19
C TYR A 151 4.49 20.11 29.26
N GLU A 152 4.01 21.10 28.53
CA GLU A 152 2.75 21.02 27.81
C GLU A 152 2.93 21.47 26.36
N ALA A 153 2.24 20.79 25.45
CA ALA A 153 1.99 21.26 24.10
C ALA A 153 0.55 21.02 23.73
N SER A 154 -0.02 21.96 22.98
CA SER A 154 -1.35 21.84 22.40
C SER A 154 -1.29 21.36 20.96
N ASP A 155 -2.40 20.80 20.48
CA ASP A 155 -2.60 20.40 19.08
C ASP A 155 -1.54 19.43 18.52
N VAL A 156 -1.04 18.52 19.36
CA VAL A 156 -0.09 17.48 18.94
C VAL A 156 -0.85 16.42 18.13
N LEU A 157 -0.44 16.24 16.87
CA LEU A 157 -0.97 15.19 16.00
C LEU A 157 -0.35 13.84 16.37
N LEU A 158 -1.19 12.88 16.71
CA LEU A 158 -0.81 11.49 16.90
C LEU A 158 -1.45 10.63 15.82
N VAL A 159 -0.66 9.71 15.28
CA VAL A 159 -1.07 8.80 14.20
C VAL A 159 -1.13 7.39 14.73
N GLU A 160 -2.23 6.70 14.43
CA GLU A 160 -2.43 5.29 14.75
C GLU A 160 -1.50 4.39 13.94
N GLY A 161 -1.08 3.30 14.56
CA GLY A 161 -0.38 2.22 13.90
C GLY A 161 1.02 2.04 14.44
N ARG A 162 1.83 1.22 13.78
CA ARG A 162 3.22 0.95 14.22
C ARG A 162 4.20 1.57 13.22
N PRO A 163 5.13 2.44 13.66
CA PRO A 163 6.17 2.94 12.77
C PRO A 163 7.06 1.79 12.31
N ALA A 164 7.33 1.76 11.01
CA ALA A 164 8.21 0.83 10.34
C ALA A 164 9.05 1.57 9.32
N THR A 165 10.20 1.00 9.00
CA THR A 165 11.12 1.58 8.03
C THR A 165 11.46 0.56 6.97
N TYR A 166 11.64 1.03 5.75
CA TYR A 166 12.11 0.22 4.63
C TYR A 166 13.11 1.02 3.81
N GLN A 167 14.08 0.33 3.21
CA GLN A 167 15.11 0.97 2.41
C GLN A 167 15.19 0.34 1.02
N PHE A 168 15.40 1.19 0.02
CA PHE A 168 15.72 0.77 -1.35
C PHE A 168 17.09 1.32 -1.75
N THR A 169 17.84 0.54 -2.54
CA THR A 169 19.04 1.03 -3.23
C THR A 169 18.69 1.24 -4.69
N VAL A 170 18.86 2.45 -5.20
CA VAL A 170 18.50 2.80 -6.57
C VAL A 170 19.50 2.18 -7.55
N ASP A 171 19.00 1.43 -8.51
CA ASP A 171 19.78 0.91 -9.63
C ASP A 171 19.16 1.33 -10.96
N VAL A 172 19.69 2.41 -11.54
CA VAL A 172 19.22 2.91 -12.84
C VAL A 172 19.53 1.97 -14.03
N ASN A 173 20.36 0.94 -13.83
CA ASN A 173 20.63 -0.06 -14.87
C ASN A 173 19.55 -1.13 -14.95
N ASP A 174 18.70 -1.24 -13.93
CA ASP A 174 17.53 -2.11 -13.93
C ASP A 174 16.29 -1.32 -14.34
N PRO A 175 15.82 -1.43 -15.60
CA PRO A 175 14.62 -0.75 -16.06
C PRO A 175 13.33 -1.29 -15.43
N THR A 176 13.40 -2.44 -14.74
CA THR A 176 12.24 -3.08 -14.09
C THR A 176 12.16 -2.78 -12.60
N GLN A 177 13.10 -2.01 -12.05
CA GLN A 177 13.12 -1.66 -10.63
C GLN A 177 11.86 -0.88 -10.24
N ARG A 178 11.20 -1.34 -9.17
CA ARG A 178 10.03 -0.71 -8.56
C ARG A 178 10.26 -0.48 -7.08
N PHE A 179 9.68 0.59 -6.53
CA PHE A 179 9.85 0.97 -5.12
C PHE A 179 8.58 0.62 -4.33
N ILE A 180 8.35 -0.67 -4.12
CA ILE A 180 7.15 -1.19 -3.45
C ILE A 180 7.45 -1.47 -1.98
N ILE A 181 6.69 -0.85 -1.08
CA ILE A 181 6.78 -1.11 0.35
C ILE A 181 6.13 -2.48 0.61
N PRO A 182 6.82 -3.44 1.24
CA PRO A 182 6.33 -4.82 1.39
C PRO A 182 5.33 -4.95 2.56
N ASN A 183 4.37 -4.05 2.66
CA ASN A 183 3.28 -4.11 3.63
C ASN A 183 2.00 -3.46 3.09
N ALA A 184 0.96 -4.26 2.88
CA ALA A 184 -0.33 -3.79 2.37
C ALA A 184 -1.12 -2.91 3.36
N ASN A 185 -0.81 -2.99 4.66
CA ASN A 185 -1.40 -2.15 5.69
C ASN A 185 -0.58 -0.88 5.96
N ALA A 186 0.42 -0.58 5.14
CA ALA A 186 1.14 0.69 5.22
C ALA A 186 0.19 1.85 4.90
N SER A 187 0.14 2.85 5.76
CA SER A 187 -0.74 4.01 5.58
C SER A 187 -0.25 4.88 4.43
N PHE A 188 -1.04 5.03 3.37
CA PHE A 188 -0.66 5.82 2.18
C PHE A 188 -0.50 7.31 2.48
N SER A 189 -1.24 7.83 3.47
CA SER A 189 -1.22 9.23 3.89
C SER A 189 -0.03 9.59 4.79
N HIS A 190 0.62 8.62 5.44
CA HIS A 190 1.70 8.84 6.39
C HIS A 190 2.99 8.11 5.98
N ILE A 191 3.39 8.29 4.73
CA ILE A 191 4.69 7.86 4.21
C ILE A 191 5.62 9.06 4.14
N SER A 192 6.78 8.96 4.78
CA SER A 192 7.85 9.95 4.70
C SER A 192 9.04 9.35 3.98
N VAL A 193 9.56 10.08 2.98
CA VAL A 193 10.67 9.61 2.15
C VAL A 193 11.86 10.56 2.26
N VAL A 194 13.00 9.98 2.59
CA VAL A 194 14.28 10.68 2.61
C VAL A 194 15.26 9.94 1.71
N VAL A 195 15.84 10.65 0.75
CA VAL A 195 16.83 10.08 -0.16
C VAL A 195 18.22 10.52 0.28
N GLN A 196 19.08 9.55 0.55
CA GLN A 196 20.49 9.75 0.84
C GLN A 196 21.31 9.58 -0.45
N GLU A 197 22.29 10.47 -0.67
CA GLU A 197 23.06 10.49 -1.92
C GLU A 197 23.79 9.16 -2.20
N SER A 198 24.31 8.50 -1.18
CA SER A 198 24.87 7.14 -1.27
C SER A 198 25.01 6.51 0.10
N ALA A 199 25.31 5.21 0.17
CA ALA A 199 25.51 4.48 1.44
C ALA A 199 26.60 5.10 2.35
N SER A 200 27.57 5.82 1.79
CA SER A 200 28.66 6.46 2.55
C SER A 200 28.46 7.96 2.79
N ALA A 201 27.50 8.60 2.11
CA ALA A 201 27.24 10.03 2.22
C ALA A 201 26.23 10.34 3.32
N ASN A 202 26.47 11.41 4.08
CA ASN A 202 25.51 11.88 5.10
C ASN A 202 24.47 12.88 4.54
N THR A 203 24.63 13.31 3.29
CA THR A 203 23.70 14.24 2.64
C THR A 203 22.37 13.55 2.39
N ARG A 204 21.30 14.12 2.94
CA ARG A 204 19.91 13.63 2.85
C ARG A 204 19.01 14.72 2.31
N THR A 205 18.15 14.35 1.37
CA THR A 205 17.13 15.22 0.81
C THR A 205 15.76 14.64 1.15
N THR A 206 14.90 15.41 1.81
CA THR A 206 13.51 15.02 2.04
C THR A 206 12.71 15.18 0.76
N PHE A 207 11.97 14.14 0.39
CA PHE A 207 11.05 14.15 -0.73
C PHE A 207 9.62 14.35 -0.19
N VAL A 208 8.81 15.13 -0.89
CA VAL A 208 7.45 15.48 -0.45
C VAL A 208 6.42 15.14 -1.53
N GLN A 209 5.19 14.83 -1.14
CA GLN A 209 4.11 14.67 -2.10
C GLN A 209 3.67 16.06 -2.59
N PRO A 210 3.61 16.29 -3.92
CA PRO A 210 3.22 17.59 -4.45
C PRO A 210 1.71 17.80 -4.30
N THR A 211 1.30 19.02 -3.95
CA THR A 211 -0.13 19.42 -3.96
C THR A 211 -0.68 19.57 -5.37
N ASN A 212 0.17 19.94 -6.33
CA ASN A 212 -0.17 20.04 -7.74
C ASN A 212 1.04 19.66 -8.61
N VAL A 213 0.91 18.56 -9.34
CA VAL A 213 1.98 18.04 -10.22
C VAL A 213 2.31 18.99 -11.37
N ALA A 214 1.36 19.82 -11.83
CA ALA A 214 1.59 20.76 -12.93
C ALA A 214 2.57 21.90 -12.58
N LEU A 215 2.82 22.14 -11.29
CA LEU A 215 3.74 23.18 -10.81
C LEU A 215 5.15 22.65 -10.49
N VAL A 216 5.39 21.36 -10.74
CA VAL A 216 6.63 20.67 -10.38
C VAL A 216 7.62 20.74 -11.53
N ASN A 217 8.87 21.13 -11.23
CA ASN A 217 10.02 21.09 -12.14
C ASN A 217 11.06 20.04 -11.69
N ASP A 218 12.17 19.95 -12.41
CA ASP A 218 13.26 19.00 -12.22
C ASP A 218 14.06 19.19 -10.92
N ALA A 219 13.99 20.35 -10.29
CA ALA A 219 14.65 20.62 -9.01
C ALA A 219 13.82 20.17 -7.79
N ASN A 220 12.50 20.00 -7.95
CA ASN A 220 11.61 19.66 -6.85
C ASN A 220 11.78 18.19 -6.42
N ALA A 221 12.23 17.95 -5.19
CA ALA A 221 12.30 16.61 -4.60
C ALA A 221 10.90 16.10 -4.24
N ILE A 222 10.25 15.43 -5.19
CA ILE A 222 8.88 14.93 -5.03
C ILE A 222 8.78 13.43 -5.21
N PHE A 223 7.78 12.84 -4.54
CA PHE A 223 7.36 11.47 -4.78
C PHE A 223 5.84 11.40 -4.85
N LEU A 224 5.34 10.37 -5.51
CA LEU A 224 3.93 10.02 -5.57
C LEU A 224 3.75 8.63 -4.96
N VAL A 225 2.61 8.42 -4.33
CA VAL A 225 2.20 7.11 -3.81
C VAL A 225 1.02 6.64 -4.63
N SER A 226 1.14 5.45 -5.19
CA SER A 226 0.02 4.74 -5.82
C SER A 226 0.06 3.29 -5.41
N GLU A 227 -1.02 2.57 -5.58
CA GLU A 227 -0.98 1.14 -5.30
C GLU A 227 -0.35 0.35 -6.46
N ALA A 228 0.52 -0.61 -6.13
CA ALA A 228 1.10 -1.54 -7.10
C ALA A 228 0.18 -2.73 -7.39
N TYR A 229 -0.10 -3.53 -6.36
CA TYR A 229 -0.97 -4.70 -6.40
C TYR A 229 -1.43 -5.01 -4.98
N SER A 230 -2.60 -5.61 -4.81
CA SER A 230 -3.08 -6.17 -3.54
C SER A 230 -2.88 -5.27 -2.30
N GLY A 231 -3.05 -3.95 -2.44
CA GLY A 231 -2.91 -2.97 -1.37
C GLY A 231 -1.47 -2.48 -1.08
N TYR A 232 -0.45 -3.02 -1.76
CA TYR A 232 0.94 -2.62 -1.52
C TYR A 232 1.22 -1.20 -2.09
N PRO A 233 1.73 -0.26 -1.28
CA PRO A 233 2.10 1.07 -1.76
C PRO A 233 3.36 1.01 -2.61
N GLU A 234 3.33 1.73 -3.73
CA GLU A 234 4.45 1.95 -4.63
C GLU A 234 4.79 3.43 -4.69
N LEU A 235 6.06 3.72 -4.51
CA LEU A 235 6.62 5.06 -4.62
C LEU A 235 7.09 5.30 -6.05
N THR A 236 6.59 6.37 -6.66
CA THR A 236 7.06 6.85 -7.95
C THR A 236 7.78 8.17 -7.77
N PHE A 237 8.97 8.30 -8.35
CA PHE A 237 9.81 9.48 -8.26
C PHE A 237 9.83 10.27 -9.56
N GLY A 238 10.35 11.49 -9.50
CA GLY A 238 10.48 12.34 -10.67
C GLY A 238 11.38 11.75 -11.76
N ASN A 239 11.16 12.18 -12.99
CA ASN A 239 11.93 11.71 -14.16
C ASN A 239 13.01 12.71 -14.62
N GLY A 240 13.22 13.81 -13.89
CA GLY A 240 14.15 14.88 -14.27
C GLY A 240 13.54 15.93 -15.20
N VAL A 241 12.24 15.85 -15.47
CA VAL A 241 11.44 16.92 -16.09
C VAL A 241 10.35 17.33 -15.11
N VAL A 242 9.58 16.35 -14.63
CA VAL A 242 8.61 16.50 -13.55
C VAL A 242 9.21 15.84 -12.32
N GLY A 243 9.75 16.65 -11.42
CA GLY A 243 10.40 16.21 -10.20
C GLY A 243 11.85 15.76 -10.38
N LYS A 244 12.59 15.82 -9.29
CA LYS A 244 13.99 15.39 -9.20
C LYS A 244 14.10 13.89 -9.46
N LYS A 245 14.96 13.54 -10.42
CA LYS A 245 15.29 12.15 -10.75
C LYS A 245 16.23 11.54 -9.70
N LEU A 246 16.01 10.28 -9.37
CA LEU A 246 16.96 9.49 -8.58
C LEU A 246 18.18 9.10 -9.42
N VAL A 247 19.32 8.96 -8.75
CA VAL A 247 20.62 8.61 -9.31
C VAL A 247 21.04 7.22 -8.79
N HIS A 248 21.79 6.48 -9.62
CA HIS A 248 22.32 5.18 -9.24
C HIS A 248 23.10 5.25 -7.92
N GLY A 249 22.84 4.31 -7.02
CA GLY A 249 23.47 4.23 -5.70
C GLY A 249 22.84 5.11 -4.63
N ASN A 250 21.82 5.93 -4.95
CA ASN A 250 21.02 6.59 -3.93
C ASN A 250 20.36 5.56 -3.01
N ILE A 251 20.22 5.90 -1.73
CA ILE A 251 19.50 5.09 -0.75
C ILE A 251 18.18 5.80 -0.41
N VAL A 252 17.06 5.19 -0.77
CA VAL A 252 15.73 5.69 -0.44
C VAL A 252 15.34 5.11 0.91
N LEU A 253 15.26 5.97 1.93
CA LEU A 253 14.81 5.63 3.28
C LEU A 253 13.33 6.01 3.41
N VAL A 254 12.50 5.03 3.74
CA VAL A 254 11.06 5.20 3.83
C VAL A 254 10.62 4.90 5.25
N ASP A 255 10.04 5.91 5.91
CA ASP A 255 9.32 5.75 7.16
C ASP A 255 7.83 5.66 6.83
N TYR A 256 7.13 4.70 7.41
CA TYR A 256 5.68 4.54 7.24
C TYR A 256 5.04 3.95 8.49
N TYR A 257 3.71 4.07 8.60
CA TYR A 257 2.94 3.49 9.68
C TYR A 257 2.17 2.27 9.19
N ILE A 258 2.26 1.17 9.92
CA ILE A 258 1.42 -0.02 9.73
C ILE A 258 0.11 0.24 10.45
N SER A 259 -0.94 0.54 9.69
CA SER A 259 -2.24 0.94 10.20
C SER A 259 -3.16 -0.24 10.49
N ARG A 260 -4.15 0.00 11.35
CA ARG A 260 -5.33 -0.85 11.54
C ARG A 260 -6.55 -0.43 10.72
N GLY A 261 -6.41 0.58 9.85
CA GLY A 261 -7.47 1.09 8.99
C GLY A 261 -8.67 1.58 9.80
N THR A 262 -9.87 1.09 9.46
CA THR A 262 -11.12 1.53 10.12
C THR A 262 -11.18 1.20 11.61
N ALA A 263 -10.50 0.14 12.05
CA ALA A 263 -10.45 -0.27 13.45
C ALA A 263 -9.67 0.71 14.34
N GLY A 264 -8.85 1.60 13.75
CA GLY A 264 -8.16 2.67 14.47
C GLY A 264 -9.05 3.84 14.87
N ASN A 265 -10.30 3.91 14.39
CA ASN A 265 -11.23 5.01 14.67
C ASN A 265 -11.94 4.86 16.01
N GLY A 266 -12.46 5.96 16.54
CA GLY A 266 -13.33 5.95 17.72
C GLY A 266 -12.58 5.76 19.04
N ILE A 267 -11.26 5.58 18.99
CA ILE A 267 -10.42 5.46 20.18
C ILE A 267 -10.34 6.80 20.89
N ARG A 268 -10.60 6.77 22.19
CA ARG A 268 -10.55 7.90 23.10
C ARG A 268 -9.47 7.64 24.14
N GLY A 269 -8.89 8.70 24.69
CA GLY A 269 -7.96 8.59 25.80
C GLY A 269 -8.61 8.01 27.08
N PRO A 270 -7.87 7.97 28.19
CA PRO A 270 -6.54 8.56 28.38
C PRO A 270 -5.40 7.72 27.76
N PHE A 271 -4.36 8.40 27.29
CA PHE A 271 -3.13 7.75 26.80
C PHE A 271 -2.00 7.92 27.81
N THR A 272 -1.13 6.93 27.89
CA THR A 272 0.07 6.95 28.72
C THR A 272 1.32 6.95 27.85
N ILE A 273 2.33 7.71 28.28
CA ILE A 273 3.64 7.76 27.61
C ILE A 273 4.62 6.93 28.44
N ASN A 274 5.09 5.81 27.87
CA ASN A 274 6.08 4.92 28.48
C ASN A 274 7.24 4.65 27.51
N ASP A 275 7.65 5.66 26.76
CA ASP A 275 8.68 5.53 25.73
C ASP A 275 10.07 5.92 26.26
N PRO A 276 11.08 5.02 26.21
CA PRO A 276 12.43 5.34 26.66
C PRO A 276 13.16 6.37 25.78
N SER A 277 12.70 6.62 24.54
CA SER A 277 13.25 7.68 23.68
C SER A 277 12.98 9.07 24.27
N PHE A 278 11.95 9.21 25.09
CA PHE A 278 11.62 10.47 25.74
C PHE A 278 12.32 10.59 27.10
N SER A 279 13.59 11.03 27.05
CA SER A 279 14.46 11.10 28.23
C SER A 279 13.96 12.08 29.30
N GLY A 280 14.10 11.70 30.58
CA GLY A 280 13.78 12.55 31.73
C GLY A 280 12.31 12.53 32.16
N LEU A 281 11.47 11.75 31.48
CA LEU A 281 10.06 11.55 31.82
C LEU A 281 9.90 10.88 33.20
N ALA A 282 9.10 11.49 34.08
CA ALA A 282 8.63 10.83 35.28
C ALA A 282 7.59 9.76 34.89
N ARG A 283 7.63 8.57 35.50
CA ARG A 283 6.78 7.44 35.08
C ARG A 283 5.28 7.76 35.25
N GLY A 284 4.46 7.27 34.31
CA GLY A 284 2.99 7.31 34.43
C GLY A 284 2.33 8.60 33.94
N VAL A 285 2.97 9.29 33.00
CA VAL A 285 2.44 10.52 32.41
C VAL A 285 1.27 10.21 31.50
N THR A 286 0.13 10.80 31.85
CA THR A 286 -1.06 10.82 31.00
C THR A 286 -0.95 11.96 30.00
N ALA A 287 -0.91 11.64 28.72
CA ALA A 287 -1.28 12.62 27.71
C ALA A 287 -2.77 12.87 27.92
N THR A 288 -3.08 14.02 28.51
CA THR A 288 -4.44 14.34 28.90
C THR A 288 -5.16 14.80 27.64
N ILE A 289 -5.69 13.84 26.90
CA ILE A 289 -6.89 14.11 26.14
C ILE A 289 -7.89 14.53 27.19
N ASP A 290 -8.51 15.69 27.02
CA ASP A 290 -9.71 16.04 27.76
C ASP A 290 -10.69 14.86 27.58
N ALA A 291 -10.84 14.04 28.61
CA ALA A 291 -10.93 12.57 28.50
C ALA A 291 -12.16 12.00 27.75
N ASP A 292 -13.00 12.84 27.15
CA ASP A 292 -14.24 12.45 26.49
C ASP A 292 -14.61 13.27 25.24
N THR A 293 -13.80 14.21 24.75
CA THR A 293 -14.27 15.10 23.66
C THR A 293 -13.87 14.66 22.25
N VAL A 294 -12.61 14.28 22.02
CA VAL A 294 -12.11 13.95 20.67
C VAL A 294 -11.77 12.47 20.55
N ALA A 295 -12.43 11.78 19.63
CA ALA A 295 -12.08 10.43 19.23
C ALA A 295 -11.16 10.47 18.00
N SER A 296 -10.31 9.47 17.85
CA SER A 296 -9.56 9.25 16.62
C SER A 296 -10.48 9.07 15.41
N TYR A 297 -10.03 9.56 14.26
CA TYR A 297 -10.82 9.64 13.03
C TYR A 297 -9.93 9.47 11.78
N ASN A 298 -10.53 9.42 10.59
CA ASN A 298 -9.87 9.25 9.28
C ASN A 298 -9.11 7.93 9.05
N GLY A 299 -9.26 6.94 9.93
CA GLY A 299 -8.82 5.58 9.64
C GLY A 299 -9.72 4.96 8.57
N THR A 300 -9.14 4.48 7.47
CA THR A 300 -9.88 3.81 6.41
C THR A 300 -9.14 2.57 5.96
N ASP A 301 -9.89 1.53 5.60
CA ASP A 301 -9.31 0.37 4.95
C ASP A 301 -8.98 0.72 3.49
N ALA A 302 -8.23 -0.14 2.82
CA ALA A 302 -8.03 -0.01 1.38
C ALA A 302 -9.39 -0.03 0.67
N GLU A 303 -9.52 0.80 -0.36
CA GLU A 303 -10.77 0.96 -1.09
C GLU A 303 -11.26 -0.39 -1.67
N ASP A 304 -12.57 -0.60 -1.62
CA ASP A 304 -13.19 -1.81 -2.10
C ASP A 304 -13.16 -1.88 -3.64
N VAL A 305 -13.01 -3.08 -4.19
CA VAL A 305 -12.92 -3.31 -5.63
C VAL A 305 -14.16 -2.83 -6.39
N ASP A 306 -15.34 -2.94 -5.77
CA ASP A 306 -16.57 -2.50 -6.41
C ASP A 306 -16.64 -0.97 -6.44
N GLN A 307 -16.17 -0.29 -5.40
CA GLN A 307 -16.11 1.19 -5.38
C GLN A 307 -15.19 1.72 -6.48
N ILE A 308 -13.99 1.13 -6.62
CA ILE A 308 -13.03 1.51 -7.68
C ILE A 308 -13.61 1.23 -9.07
N ARG A 309 -14.51 0.26 -9.24
CA ARG A 309 -15.11 -0.06 -10.54
C ARG A 309 -16.15 0.97 -11.01
N TYR A 310 -16.81 1.69 -10.10
CA TYR A 310 -17.91 2.62 -10.43
C TYR A 310 -17.47 4.02 -10.85
N ILE A 311 -16.17 4.33 -10.80
CA ILE A 311 -15.58 5.60 -11.28
C ILE A 311 -15.73 5.79 -12.79
#